data_AF-A0A0G4LDA2-F1
#
_entry.id   AF-A0A0G4LDA2-F1
#
_cell.length_a   1.000
_cell.length_b   1.000
_cell.length_c   1.000
_cell.angle_alpha   90.00
_cell.angle_beta   90.00
_cell.angle_gamma   90.00
#
_symmetry.space_group_name_H-M   'P 1'
#
loop_
_entity.id
_entity.type
_entity.pdbx_description
1 polymer ?
#
loop_
_entity_poly.entity_id
_entity_poly.type
_entity_poly.pdbx_seq_one_letter_code
_entity_poly.pdbx_strand_id
1 'polypeptide(L)'
;MSIDIWPPVSPEELKVKKEQSHRPCRVPSPIMPRFSTYSSRRRLSTTSVNSMVLIEISTGCKARELAWILEETRAVMTELKHGLDGCYALLAPIDPGSTLVLSTHRNEKVKGHITRVGTRIVKGTIHLQLRTLPTQSVALDPQNPIHIPSLEALGTHLSESVKLLALALDSPPSPRPVADHLRALSISLAASTALLRGPPLESPDPSWQHASWPQAHFAPPLSPNISFHLFLQEATLVLALRALEPADAPQHFGLKLGLALGTYRRLEHDEMDHVYPFRYSRLTAGGLRHVHRGASVERRPTGFHEADNDLGPGSGAVDVYVREKVRVETADPSLLSLYAKLLALGNTLAQARRNLAAVMGEELDD
;
A
#
# COMPACT_ATOMS: atom_id res chain seq x y z
N MET A 1 9.42 -41.72 24.00
CA MET A 1 8.33 -41.49 24.96
C MET A 1 7.08 -41.22 24.14
N SER A 2 6.11 -42.12 24.22
CA SER A 2 4.77 -42.03 23.63
C SER A 2 3.85 -41.22 24.52
N ILE A 3 2.82 -40.58 23.94
CA ILE A 3 1.47 -40.22 24.45
C ILE A 3 0.86 -39.36 23.32
N ASP A 4 0.09 -39.94 22.40
CA ASP A 4 -1.31 -40.39 22.46
C ASP A 4 -2.33 -39.23 22.36
N ILE A 5 -2.86 -39.10 21.13
CA ILE A 5 -4.04 -38.32 20.78
C ILE A 5 -5.26 -39.23 20.95
N TRP A 6 -6.21 -38.81 21.79
CA TRP A 6 -7.51 -39.44 22.05
C TRP A 6 -8.59 -38.35 21.94
N PRO A 7 -9.86 -38.63 21.51
CA PRO A 7 -10.52 -39.94 21.45
C PRO A 7 -10.72 -40.56 20.05
N PRO A 8 -10.92 -41.89 19.97
CA PRO A 8 -11.19 -42.63 18.77
C PRO A 8 -12.68 -42.57 18.47
N VAL A 9 -12.96 -42.44 17.19
CA VAL A 9 -14.30 -42.59 16.62
C VAL A 9 -14.63 -44.08 16.60
N SER A 10 -15.81 -44.45 17.12
CA SER A 10 -16.29 -45.82 17.13
C SER A 10 -16.58 -46.31 15.70
N PRO A 11 -16.30 -47.58 15.34
CA PRO A 11 -16.63 -48.13 14.02
C PRO A 11 -18.14 -48.11 13.70
N GLU A 12 -19.01 -47.89 14.69
CA GLU A 12 -20.44 -47.67 14.45
C GLU A 12 -20.75 -46.26 13.92
N GLU A 13 -19.98 -45.23 14.29
CA GLU A 13 -20.18 -43.85 13.80
C GLU A 13 -19.78 -43.71 12.32
N LEU A 14 -18.84 -44.54 11.85
CA LEU A 14 -18.47 -44.65 10.43
C LEU A 14 -19.56 -45.33 9.58
N LYS A 15 -20.40 -46.20 10.17
CA LYS A 15 -21.53 -46.82 9.47
C LYS A 15 -22.70 -45.83 9.29
N VAL A 16 -23.00 -45.04 10.33
CA VAL A 16 -24.06 -44.01 10.27
C VAL A 16 -23.74 -42.93 9.24
N LYS A 17 -22.47 -42.54 9.10
CA LYS A 17 -22.03 -41.56 8.09
C LYS A 17 -22.09 -42.09 6.66
N LYS A 18 -21.94 -43.40 6.45
CA LYS A 18 -22.03 -44.02 5.11
C LYS A 18 -23.48 -44.20 4.65
N GLU A 19 -24.40 -44.48 5.58
CA GLU A 19 -25.84 -44.60 5.31
C GLU A 19 -26.54 -43.25 5.08
N GLN A 20 -26.03 -42.14 5.62
CA GLN A 20 -26.58 -40.80 5.34
C GLN A 20 -26.23 -40.25 3.95
N SER A 21 -25.24 -40.82 3.24
CA SER A 21 -24.87 -40.41 1.88
C SER A 21 -25.72 -41.05 0.77
N HIS A 22 -26.63 -41.96 1.13
CA HIS A 22 -27.53 -42.63 0.19
C HIS A 22 -28.99 -42.50 0.64
N ARG A 23 -29.52 -41.28 0.57
CA ARG A 23 -30.97 -41.07 0.46
C ARG A 23 -31.29 -40.59 -0.97
N PRO A 24 -32.04 -41.37 -1.78
CA PRO A 24 -32.57 -40.84 -3.02
C PRO A 24 -33.61 -39.76 -2.70
N CYS A 25 -33.55 -38.65 -3.43
CA CYS A 25 -34.52 -37.57 -3.38
C CYS A 25 -35.94 -38.13 -3.59
N ARG A 26 -36.80 -38.07 -2.57
CA ARG A 26 -38.25 -38.25 -2.75
C ARG A 26 -38.80 -37.02 -3.43
N VAL A 27 -39.25 -37.19 -4.68
CA VAL A 27 -39.99 -36.19 -5.44
C VAL A 27 -41.41 -36.10 -4.86
N PRO A 28 -41.94 -34.91 -4.50
CA PRO A 28 -43.36 -34.74 -4.25
C PRO A 28 -44.11 -34.69 -5.57
N SER A 29 -45.18 -35.49 -5.69
CA SER A 29 -46.06 -35.56 -6.85
C SER A 29 -46.67 -34.20 -7.18
N PRO A 30 -46.64 -33.73 -8.45
CA PRO A 30 -47.33 -32.49 -8.81
C PRO A 30 -48.82 -32.77 -8.98
N ILE A 31 -49.63 -32.05 -8.19
CA ILE A 31 -51.07 -31.89 -8.42
C ILE A 31 -51.22 -31.09 -9.72
N MET A 32 -51.71 -31.72 -10.79
CA MET A 32 -51.97 -31.06 -12.07
C MET A 32 -53.31 -30.30 -12.06
N PRO A 33 -53.38 -29.05 -12.54
CA PRO A 33 -54.63 -28.41 -12.89
C PRO A 33 -55.11 -28.91 -14.26
N ARG A 34 -56.41 -29.23 -14.36
CA ARG A 34 -57.08 -29.56 -15.63
C ARG A 34 -57.11 -28.32 -16.53
N PHE A 35 -56.39 -28.36 -17.64
CA PHE A 35 -56.62 -27.46 -18.76
C PHE A 35 -57.02 -28.21 -20.02
N SER A 36 -58.05 -27.66 -20.66
CA SER A 36 -58.77 -28.15 -21.83
C SER A 36 -57.93 -28.06 -23.10
N THR A 37 -58.28 -28.93 -24.03
CA THR A 37 -57.61 -29.28 -25.29
C THR A 37 -57.49 -28.14 -26.32
N TYR A 38 -56.34 -28.05 -27.00
CA TYR A 38 -56.34 -27.92 -28.46
C TYR A 38 -55.04 -28.48 -29.08
N SER A 39 -55.22 -29.30 -30.10
CA SER A 39 -54.19 -30.15 -30.70
C SER A 39 -53.36 -29.42 -31.75
N SER A 40 -52.03 -29.48 -31.59
CA SER A 40 -51.08 -29.54 -32.71
C SER A 40 -49.90 -30.40 -32.27
N ARG A 41 -50.02 -31.72 -32.45
CA ARG A 41 -48.98 -32.71 -32.13
C ARG A 41 -47.84 -32.62 -33.15
N ARG A 42 -46.83 -31.80 -32.88
CA ARG A 42 -45.45 -32.19 -33.24
C ARG A 42 -45.00 -33.24 -32.24
N ARG A 43 -44.83 -34.49 -32.67
CA ARG A 43 -44.16 -35.52 -31.87
C ARG A 43 -42.70 -35.12 -31.74
N LEU A 44 -42.36 -34.42 -30.67
CA LEU A 44 -40.97 -34.36 -30.20
C LEU A 44 -40.59 -35.79 -29.78
N SER A 45 -39.46 -36.28 -30.27
CA SER A 45 -38.95 -37.60 -29.87
C SER A 45 -38.73 -37.65 -28.36
N THR A 46 -38.89 -38.81 -27.74
CA THR A 46 -38.60 -39.03 -26.30
C THR A 46 -37.18 -38.60 -25.92
N THR A 47 -36.24 -38.66 -26.86
CA THR A 47 -34.88 -38.11 -26.73
C THR A 47 -34.85 -36.58 -26.57
N SER A 48 -35.73 -35.85 -27.28
CA SER A 48 -35.81 -34.39 -27.20
C SER A 48 -36.44 -33.88 -25.90
N VAL A 49 -37.31 -34.67 -25.27
CA VAL A 49 -37.93 -34.32 -23.98
C VAL A 49 -36.95 -34.62 -22.84
N ASN A 50 -36.23 -35.74 -22.90
CA ASN A 50 -35.20 -36.08 -21.93
C ASN A 50 -34.03 -35.08 -21.95
N SER A 51 -33.62 -34.60 -23.14
CA SER A 51 -32.59 -33.56 -23.23
C SER A 51 -33.06 -32.23 -22.63
N MET A 52 -34.32 -31.84 -22.86
CA MET A 52 -34.88 -30.60 -22.31
C MET A 52 -35.00 -30.64 -20.78
N VAL A 53 -35.43 -31.77 -20.21
CA VAL A 53 -35.50 -31.98 -18.76
C VAL A 53 -34.10 -31.99 -18.12
N LEU A 54 -33.12 -32.61 -18.77
CA LEU A 54 -31.72 -32.56 -18.31
C LEU A 54 -31.15 -31.13 -18.33
N ILE A 55 -31.51 -30.33 -19.34
CA ILE A 55 -31.12 -28.91 -19.43
C ILE A 55 -31.78 -28.09 -18.31
N GLU A 56 -33.07 -28.29 -18.03
CA GLU A 56 -33.78 -27.61 -16.93
C GLU A 56 -33.21 -27.99 -15.54
N ILE A 57 -32.91 -29.26 -15.30
CA ILE A 57 -32.31 -29.70 -14.04
C ILE A 57 -30.89 -29.13 -13.89
N SER A 58 -30.09 -29.14 -14.97
CA SER A 58 -28.74 -28.58 -14.97
C SER A 58 -28.73 -27.07 -14.73
N THR A 59 -29.63 -26.34 -15.38
CA THR A 59 -29.76 -24.88 -15.23
C THR A 59 -30.28 -24.50 -13.84
N GLY A 60 -31.24 -25.25 -13.29
CA GLY A 60 -31.72 -25.05 -11.91
C GLY A 60 -30.65 -25.33 -10.85
N CYS A 61 -29.79 -26.33 -11.06
CA CYS A 61 -28.66 -26.63 -10.17
C CYS A 61 -27.64 -25.49 -10.18
N LYS A 62 -27.25 -25.01 -11.37
CA LYS A 62 -26.33 -23.87 -11.54
C LYS A 62 -26.87 -22.58 -10.93
N ALA A 63 -28.15 -22.29 -11.13
CA ALA A 63 -28.78 -21.09 -10.56
C ALA A 63 -28.76 -21.11 -9.02
N ARG A 64 -29.00 -22.28 -8.42
CA ARG A 64 -28.97 -22.45 -6.97
C ARG A 64 -27.56 -22.37 -6.39
N GLU A 65 -26.59 -22.99 -7.06
CA GLU A 65 -25.18 -22.93 -6.69
C GLU A 65 -24.63 -21.50 -6.77
N LEU A 66 -24.96 -20.77 -7.84
CA LEU A 66 -24.63 -19.36 -7.99
C LEU A 66 -25.25 -18.50 -6.90
N ALA A 67 -26.53 -18.70 -6.57
CA ALA A 67 -27.18 -17.97 -5.50
C ALA A 67 -26.49 -18.21 -4.13
N TRP A 68 -26.09 -19.46 -3.88
CA TRP A 68 -25.35 -19.81 -2.66
C TRP A 68 -23.98 -19.15 -2.60
N ILE A 69 -23.19 -19.23 -3.68
CA ILE A 69 -21.86 -18.58 -3.75
C ILE A 69 -21.96 -17.07 -3.65
N LEU A 70 -23.01 -16.44 -4.20
CA LEU A 70 -23.19 -14.99 -4.05
C LEU A 70 -23.43 -14.58 -2.60
N GLU A 71 -24.21 -15.35 -1.85
CA GLU A 71 -24.45 -15.06 -0.44
C GLU A 71 -23.19 -15.27 0.40
N GLU A 72 -22.43 -16.34 0.14
CA GLU A 72 -21.14 -16.58 0.78
C GLU A 72 -20.14 -15.46 0.43
N THR A 73 -20.07 -15.05 -0.83
CA THR A 73 -19.22 -13.94 -1.28
C THR A 73 -19.59 -12.63 -0.58
N ARG A 74 -20.87 -12.39 -0.35
CA ARG A 74 -21.35 -11.21 0.38
C ARG A 74 -20.96 -11.24 1.85
N ALA A 75 -20.98 -12.41 2.48
CA ALA A 75 -20.43 -12.58 3.83
C ALA A 75 -18.93 -12.25 3.86
N VAL A 76 -18.16 -12.76 2.89
CA VAL A 76 -16.73 -12.43 2.73
C VAL A 76 -16.52 -10.93 2.51
N MET A 77 -17.31 -10.27 1.67
CA MET A 77 -17.24 -8.82 1.47
C MET A 77 -17.49 -8.03 2.76
N THR A 78 -18.37 -8.54 3.62
CA THR A 78 -18.61 -7.96 4.94
C THR A 78 -17.38 -8.12 5.83
N GLU A 79 -16.77 -9.30 5.89
CA GLU A 79 -15.51 -9.52 6.64
C GLU A 79 -14.35 -8.66 6.10
N LEU A 80 -14.22 -8.56 4.77
CA LEU A 80 -13.24 -7.71 4.11
C LEU A 80 -13.42 -6.23 4.50
N LYS A 81 -14.66 -5.75 4.56
CA LYS A 81 -14.96 -4.38 4.99
C LYS A 81 -14.51 -4.15 6.44
N HIS A 82 -14.83 -5.04 7.37
CA HIS A 82 -14.39 -4.93 8.76
C HIS A 82 -12.87 -4.99 8.89
N GLY A 83 -12.22 -5.86 8.10
CA GLY A 83 -10.76 -5.95 8.04
C GLY A 83 -10.11 -4.66 7.55
N LEU A 84 -10.68 -4.04 6.51
CA LEU A 84 -10.25 -2.77 5.95
C LEU A 84 -10.49 -1.58 6.89
N ASP A 85 -11.64 -1.53 7.56
CA ASP A 85 -11.93 -0.57 8.63
C ASP A 85 -10.86 -0.68 9.72
N GLY A 86 -10.47 -1.91 10.09
CA GLY A 86 -9.38 -2.18 11.02
C GLY A 86 -7.98 -1.82 10.50
N CYS A 87 -7.76 -1.76 9.19
CA CYS A 87 -6.51 -1.26 8.59
C CYS A 87 -6.49 0.27 8.59
N TYR A 88 -7.60 0.89 8.21
CA TYR A 88 -7.76 2.35 8.23
C TYR A 88 -7.58 2.92 9.64
N ALA A 89 -8.10 2.24 10.66
CA ALA A 89 -7.92 2.60 12.06
C ALA A 89 -6.44 2.64 12.50
N LEU A 90 -5.57 1.81 11.92
CA LEU A 90 -4.12 1.84 12.21
C LEU A 90 -3.42 3.10 11.65
N LEU A 91 -4.03 3.77 10.67
CA LEU A 91 -3.57 5.05 10.11
C LEU A 91 -4.30 6.26 10.70
N ALA A 92 -5.26 6.05 11.61
CA ALA A 92 -5.97 7.16 12.22
C ALA A 92 -4.99 8.08 12.99
N PRO A 93 -5.13 9.41 12.88
CA PRO A 93 -4.28 10.37 13.57
C PRO A 93 -4.65 10.44 15.06
N ILE A 94 -4.23 9.45 15.84
CA ILE A 94 -4.48 9.35 17.29
C ILE A 94 -3.24 9.83 18.06
N ASP A 95 -3.40 10.85 18.90
CA ASP A 95 -2.33 11.34 19.78
C ASP A 95 -2.18 10.43 21.02
N PRO A 96 -0.94 10.18 21.51
CA PRO A 96 0.32 10.83 21.15
C PRO A 96 1.06 10.20 19.95
N GLY A 97 0.46 9.25 19.22
CA GLY A 97 1.07 8.56 18.08
C GLY A 97 2.14 7.52 18.45
N SER A 98 2.85 7.02 17.43
CA SER A 98 3.92 6.03 17.56
C SER A 98 5.28 6.72 17.56
N THR A 99 6.04 6.60 18.66
CA THR A 99 7.42 7.10 18.74
C THR A 99 8.38 6.01 18.29
N LEU A 100 9.12 6.29 17.22
CA LEU A 100 10.01 5.38 16.51
C LEU A 100 11.46 5.82 16.75
N VAL A 101 12.31 4.87 17.14
CA VAL A 101 13.73 5.12 17.37
C VAL A 101 14.48 5.10 16.05
N LEU A 102 15.32 6.11 15.82
CA LEU A 102 16.21 6.21 14.68
C LEU A 102 17.65 6.10 15.18
N SER A 103 18.25 4.92 15.02
CA SER A 103 19.63 4.72 15.43
C SER A 103 20.39 3.79 14.50
N THR A 104 21.64 4.15 14.21
CA THR A 104 22.58 3.23 13.56
C THR A 104 23.21 2.31 14.60
N HIS A 105 23.15 0.99 14.40
CA HIS A 105 23.58 0.01 15.40
C HIS A 105 25.09 0.02 15.71
N ARG A 106 25.96 0.25 14.72
CA ARG A 106 27.42 0.06 14.86
C ARG A 106 28.26 1.33 14.99
N ASN A 107 27.83 2.42 14.34
CA ASN A 107 28.70 3.59 14.11
C ASN A 107 28.20 4.86 14.81
N GLU A 108 27.09 4.77 15.54
CA GLU A 108 26.46 5.88 16.30
C GLU A 108 26.27 7.20 15.52
N LYS A 109 26.36 7.17 14.19
CA LYS A 109 26.28 8.34 13.29
C LYS A 109 24.93 9.04 13.39
N VAL A 110 23.89 8.27 13.66
CA VAL A 110 22.52 8.75 13.83
C VAL A 110 21.99 8.18 15.13
N LYS A 111 21.46 9.05 15.99
CA LYS A 111 20.76 8.70 17.22
C LYS A 111 19.60 9.66 17.43
N GLY A 112 18.40 9.14 17.62
CA GLY A 112 17.24 9.99 17.85
C GLY A 112 15.93 9.24 17.84
N HIS A 113 14.86 10.01 17.79
CA HIS A 113 13.51 9.49 17.66
C HIS A 113 12.65 10.44 16.83
N ILE A 114 11.61 9.88 16.23
CA ILE A 114 10.54 10.62 15.56
C ILE A 114 9.20 10.07 16.04
N THR A 115 8.16 10.89 16.02
CA THR A 115 6.81 10.48 16.39
C THR A 115 5.89 10.64 15.20
N ARG A 116 5.34 9.51 14.73
CA ARG A 116 4.32 9.47 13.68
C ARG A 116 2.94 9.53 14.31
N VAL A 117 2.07 10.36 13.76
CA VAL A 117 0.63 10.42 14.08
C VAL A 117 -0.13 10.26 12.77
N GLY A 118 -0.78 9.12 12.57
CA GLY A 118 -1.44 8.79 11.32
C GLY A 118 -0.47 8.78 10.13
N THR A 119 -0.69 9.62 9.13
CA THR A 119 0.13 9.68 7.89
C THR A 119 1.30 10.66 7.97
N ARG A 120 1.49 11.35 9.10
CA ARG A 120 2.45 12.45 9.26
C ARG A 120 3.43 12.24 10.41
N ILE A 121 4.63 12.81 10.28
CA ILE A 121 5.63 12.90 11.35
C ILE A 121 5.52 14.27 12.01
N VAL A 122 5.14 14.28 13.28
CA VAL A 122 4.75 15.51 14.00
C VAL A 122 5.89 16.08 14.83
N LYS A 123 6.77 15.24 15.36
CA LYS A 123 7.90 15.70 16.18
C LYS A 123 9.05 14.71 16.08
N GLY A 124 10.25 15.17 16.42
CA GLY A 124 11.41 14.30 16.48
C GLY A 124 12.69 15.09 16.66
N THR A 125 13.67 14.45 17.28
CA THR A 125 15.01 14.99 17.49
C THR A 125 16.01 13.93 17.09
N ILE A 126 16.93 14.29 16.21
CA ILE A 126 17.92 13.40 15.61
C ILE A 126 19.29 14.03 15.74
N HIS A 127 20.17 13.39 16.48
CA HIS A 127 21.57 13.75 16.62
C HIS A 127 22.40 13.08 15.52
N LEU A 128 23.19 13.90 14.82
CA LEU A 128 24.02 13.50 13.70
C LEU A 128 25.49 13.65 14.07
N GLN A 129 26.24 12.55 13.95
CA GLN A 129 27.70 12.46 14.12
C GLN A 129 28.32 11.93 12.82
N LEU A 130 28.16 12.70 11.75
CA LEU A 130 28.75 12.41 10.44
C LEU A 130 30.25 12.73 10.48
N ARG A 131 31.08 12.01 9.73
CA ARG A 131 32.53 12.25 9.71
C ARG A 131 32.90 13.44 8.84
N THR A 132 32.03 13.77 7.89
CA THR A 132 32.25 14.80 6.87
C THR A 132 31.65 16.16 7.23
N LEU A 133 30.84 16.22 8.30
CA LEU A 133 30.17 17.44 8.76
C LEU A 133 30.33 17.59 10.28
N PRO A 134 30.25 18.82 10.81
CA PRO A 134 30.18 19.03 12.25
C PRO A 134 29.00 18.28 12.88
N THR A 135 29.21 17.79 14.10
CA THR A 135 28.14 17.21 14.92
C THR A 135 27.03 18.23 15.09
N GLN A 136 25.80 17.83 14.79
CA GLN A 136 24.64 18.70 14.87
C GLN A 136 23.37 17.93 15.22
N SER A 137 22.35 18.64 15.70
CA SER A 137 21.04 18.08 16.01
C SER A 137 20.00 18.64 15.07
N VAL A 138 19.22 17.75 14.46
CA VAL A 138 18.07 18.09 13.61
C VAL A 138 16.81 17.89 14.44
N ALA A 139 15.99 18.93 14.57
CA ALA A 139 14.71 18.87 15.26
C ALA A 139 13.58 19.22 14.29
N LEU A 140 12.52 18.43 14.31
CA LEU A 140 11.33 18.65 13.51
C LEU A 140 10.46 19.76 14.13
N ASP A 141 9.93 20.64 13.30
CA ASP A 141 9.00 21.69 13.71
C ASP A 141 7.58 21.11 13.90
N PRO A 142 7.03 21.13 15.13
CA PRO A 142 5.68 20.64 15.38
C PRO A 142 4.57 21.40 14.64
N GLN A 143 4.83 22.64 14.22
CA GLN A 143 3.86 23.44 13.44
C GLN A 143 3.81 23.02 11.98
N ASN A 144 4.87 22.37 11.48
CA ASN A 144 5.03 22.02 10.08
C ASN A 144 5.36 20.52 9.96
N PRO A 145 4.39 19.62 10.24
CA PRO A 145 4.62 18.18 10.20
C PRO A 145 5.01 17.70 8.80
N ILE A 146 5.79 16.62 8.72
CA ILE A 146 6.16 15.99 7.45
C ILE A 146 5.04 15.02 7.06
N HIS A 147 4.45 15.22 5.89
CA HIS A 147 3.42 14.36 5.33
C HIS A 147 4.07 13.32 4.41
N ILE A 148 3.92 12.03 4.72
CA ILE A 148 4.52 10.96 3.91
C ILE A 148 3.57 10.62 2.76
N PRO A 149 3.92 10.90 1.49
CA PRO A 149 2.97 10.79 0.38
C PRO A 149 2.40 9.38 0.21
N SER A 150 3.24 8.35 0.40
CA SER A 150 2.79 6.95 0.32
C SER A 150 1.79 6.57 1.41
N LEU A 151 1.89 7.16 2.61
CA LEU A 151 0.89 6.94 3.68
C LEU A 151 -0.41 7.69 3.39
N GLU A 152 -0.35 8.88 2.80
CA GLU A 152 -1.56 9.62 2.38
C GLU A 152 -2.31 8.92 1.26
N ALA A 153 -1.58 8.44 0.25
CA ALA A 153 -2.13 7.62 -0.82
C ALA A 153 -2.75 6.34 -0.25
N LEU A 154 -2.06 5.66 0.66
CA LEU A 154 -2.58 4.46 1.34
C LEU A 154 -3.87 4.75 2.11
N GLY A 155 -3.92 5.84 2.89
CA GLY A 155 -5.13 6.24 3.59
C GLY A 155 -6.30 6.50 2.66
N THR A 156 -6.03 7.08 1.48
CA THR A 156 -7.03 7.32 0.43
C THR A 156 -7.54 6.00 -0.15
N HIS A 157 -6.66 5.11 -0.58
CA HIS A 157 -7.03 3.79 -1.12
C HIS A 157 -7.86 2.96 -0.13
N LEU A 158 -7.49 2.95 1.16
CA LEU A 158 -8.25 2.24 2.18
C LEU A 158 -9.64 2.84 2.38
N SER A 159 -9.75 4.17 2.46
CA SER A 159 -11.04 4.86 2.59
C SER A 159 -11.96 4.60 1.40
N GLU A 160 -11.43 4.64 0.18
CA GLU A 160 -12.17 4.36 -1.06
C GLU A 160 -12.61 2.89 -1.12
N SER A 161 -11.75 1.95 -0.72
CA SER A 161 -12.06 0.52 -0.69
C SER A 161 -13.19 0.20 0.27
N VAL A 162 -13.21 0.82 1.45
CA VAL A 162 -14.32 0.71 2.41
C VAL A 162 -15.62 1.25 1.84
N LYS A 163 -15.58 2.42 1.18
CA LYS A 163 -16.76 3.02 0.53
C LYS A 163 -17.30 2.16 -0.60
N LEU A 164 -16.42 1.60 -1.44
CA LEU A 164 -16.79 0.70 -2.53
C LEU A 164 -17.51 -0.54 -1.96
N LEU A 165 -16.97 -1.16 -0.91
CA LEU A 165 -17.61 -2.30 -0.27
C LEU A 165 -18.96 -1.95 0.36
N ALA A 166 -19.09 -0.78 0.99
CA ALA A 166 -20.37 -0.35 1.55
C ALA A 166 -21.45 -0.25 0.46
N LEU A 167 -21.14 0.41 -0.67
CA LEU A 167 -22.06 0.54 -1.81
C LEU A 167 -22.43 -0.82 -2.42
N ALA A 168 -21.45 -1.72 -2.52
CA ALA A 168 -21.66 -3.05 -3.08
C ALA A 168 -22.52 -3.94 -2.16
N LEU A 169 -22.38 -3.79 -0.83
CA LEU A 169 -23.17 -4.52 0.16
C LEU A 169 -24.62 -4.03 0.25
N ASP A 170 -24.88 -2.74 -0.01
CA ASP A 170 -26.22 -2.15 -0.05
C ASP A 170 -27.01 -2.53 -1.32
N SER A 171 -26.30 -2.92 -2.38
CA SER A 171 -26.90 -3.33 -3.65
C SER A 171 -27.37 -4.79 -3.64
N PRO A 172 -28.42 -5.16 -4.38
CA PRO A 172 -28.85 -6.54 -4.48
C PRO A 172 -27.76 -7.41 -5.13
N PRO A 173 -27.54 -8.65 -4.64
CA PRO A 173 -26.47 -9.51 -5.12
C PRO A 173 -26.72 -9.90 -6.57
N SER A 174 -25.83 -9.44 -7.46
CA SER A 174 -25.83 -9.78 -8.87
C SER A 174 -24.43 -10.22 -9.30
N PRO A 175 -24.28 -11.28 -10.12
CA PRO A 175 -22.98 -11.90 -10.37
C PRO A 175 -21.92 -10.96 -10.92
N ARG A 176 -22.24 -10.28 -12.02
CA ARG A 176 -21.28 -9.42 -12.73
C ARG A 176 -20.85 -8.21 -11.90
N PRO A 177 -21.77 -7.43 -11.30
CA PRO A 177 -21.36 -6.35 -10.42
C PRO A 177 -20.52 -6.84 -9.25
N VAL A 178 -20.88 -7.94 -8.58
CA VAL A 178 -20.07 -8.48 -7.47
C VAL A 178 -18.66 -8.83 -7.96
N ALA A 179 -18.52 -9.53 -9.09
CA ALA A 179 -17.23 -9.85 -9.67
C ALA A 179 -16.40 -8.60 -10.00
N ASP A 180 -17.04 -7.55 -10.56
CA ASP A 180 -16.40 -6.27 -10.88
C ASP A 180 -15.93 -5.53 -9.62
N HIS A 181 -16.74 -5.50 -8.56
CA HIS A 181 -16.35 -4.90 -7.28
C HIS A 181 -15.17 -5.66 -6.65
N LEU A 182 -15.17 -7.00 -6.66
CA LEU A 182 -14.05 -7.80 -6.14
C LEU A 182 -12.77 -7.57 -6.97
N ARG A 183 -12.90 -7.42 -8.30
CA ARG A 183 -11.76 -7.09 -9.17
C ARG A 183 -11.19 -5.71 -8.82
N ALA A 184 -12.04 -4.69 -8.75
CA ALA A 184 -11.64 -3.34 -8.38
C ALA A 184 -10.95 -3.30 -7.00
N LEU A 185 -11.51 -4.02 -6.02
CA LEU A 185 -10.93 -4.16 -4.69
C LEU A 185 -9.54 -4.82 -4.73
N SER A 186 -9.35 -5.83 -5.58
CA SER A 186 -8.07 -6.53 -5.69
C SER A 186 -6.96 -5.62 -6.23
N ILE A 187 -7.29 -4.75 -7.19
CA ILE A 187 -6.36 -3.75 -7.73
C ILE A 187 -5.98 -2.75 -6.63
N SER A 188 -6.98 -2.27 -5.88
CA SER A 188 -6.77 -1.33 -4.78
C SER A 188 -5.92 -1.91 -3.64
N LEU A 189 -6.16 -3.17 -3.25
CA LEU A 189 -5.37 -3.88 -2.24
C LEU A 189 -3.93 -4.13 -2.70
N ALA A 190 -3.73 -4.49 -3.98
CA ALA A 190 -2.40 -4.64 -4.56
C ALA A 190 -1.64 -3.31 -4.56
N ALA A 191 -2.28 -2.21 -4.97
CA ALA A 191 -1.70 -0.87 -4.91
C ALA A 191 -1.35 -0.46 -3.47
N SER A 192 -2.24 -0.71 -2.51
CA SER A 192 -2.00 -0.44 -1.08
C SER A 192 -0.81 -1.23 -0.54
N THR A 193 -0.69 -2.50 -0.93
CA THR A 193 0.43 -3.37 -0.56
C THR A 193 1.74 -2.89 -1.19
N ALA A 194 1.70 -2.44 -2.45
CA ALA A 194 2.86 -1.88 -3.15
C ALA A 194 3.36 -0.58 -2.51
N LEU A 195 2.45 0.31 -2.07
CA LEU A 195 2.80 1.55 -1.37
C LEU A 195 3.58 1.30 -0.07
N LEU A 196 3.21 0.25 0.68
CA LEU A 196 3.92 -0.14 1.90
C LEU A 196 5.25 -0.81 1.61
N ARG A 197 5.33 -1.60 0.54
CA ARG A 197 6.58 -2.20 0.10
C ARG A 197 7.58 -1.13 -0.34
N GLY A 198 7.10 -0.02 -0.89
CA GLY A 198 7.94 1.02 -1.45
C GLY A 198 8.47 0.65 -2.84
N PRO A 199 9.20 1.57 -3.49
CA PRO A 199 9.80 1.32 -4.79
C PRO A 199 10.78 0.12 -4.74
N PRO A 200 10.97 -0.61 -5.86
CA PRO A 200 11.95 -1.68 -5.93
C PRO A 200 13.35 -1.16 -5.60
N LEU A 201 14.05 -1.82 -4.68
CA LEU A 201 15.41 -1.44 -4.25
C LEU A 201 16.45 -1.45 -5.38
N GLU A 202 16.20 -2.26 -6.42
CA GLU A 202 17.06 -2.40 -7.60
C GLU A 202 16.80 -1.30 -8.64
N SER A 203 15.66 -0.59 -8.52
CA SER A 203 15.38 0.57 -9.34
C SER A 203 16.00 1.81 -8.71
N PRO A 204 16.77 2.62 -9.45
CA PRO A 204 17.32 3.86 -8.92
C PRO A 204 16.18 4.87 -8.84
N ASP A 205 15.32 4.79 -7.81
CA ASP A 205 14.38 5.89 -7.55
C ASP A 205 15.24 7.14 -7.30
N PRO A 206 15.21 8.14 -8.21
CA PRO A 206 16.13 9.26 -8.17
C PRO A 206 15.60 10.40 -7.29
N SER A 207 14.34 10.33 -6.84
CA SER A 207 13.65 11.45 -6.19
C SER A 207 14.33 11.91 -4.90
N TRP A 208 14.66 10.98 -4.01
CA TRP A 208 15.43 11.23 -2.79
C TRP A 208 16.91 11.56 -3.05
N GLN A 209 17.39 11.33 -4.28
CA GLN A 209 18.76 11.66 -4.68
C GLN A 209 18.91 13.13 -5.04
N HIS A 210 17.87 13.72 -5.62
CA HIS A 210 17.88 15.07 -6.15
C HIS A 210 17.18 16.10 -5.25
N ALA A 211 16.52 15.66 -4.17
CA ALA A 211 15.79 16.56 -3.28
C ALA A 211 15.85 16.12 -1.81
N SER A 212 15.67 17.10 -0.91
CA SER A 212 15.44 16.92 0.53
C SER A 212 14.03 17.42 0.88
N TRP A 213 13.51 16.96 2.03
CA TRP A 213 12.37 17.62 2.65
C TRP A 213 12.66 19.12 2.85
N PRO A 214 11.67 20.01 2.64
CA PRO A 214 11.85 21.44 2.79
C PRO A 214 12.30 21.85 4.20
N GLN A 215 13.08 22.93 4.27
CA GLN A 215 13.64 23.44 5.53
C GLN A 215 12.56 23.88 6.53
N ALA A 216 11.35 24.19 6.06
CA ALA A 216 10.23 24.61 6.91
C ALA A 216 9.76 23.52 7.89
N HIS A 217 10.09 22.25 7.65
CA HIS A 217 9.77 21.16 8.57
C HIS A 217 10.73 21.07 9.77
N PHE A 218 11.71 21.97 9.87
CA PHE A 218 12.77 21.90 10.88
C PHE A 218 12.88 23.22 11.65
N ALA A 219 13.11 23.10 12.96
CA ALA A 219 13.34 24.24 13.84
C ALA A 219 14.53 23.93 14.78
N PRO A 220 15.74 24.49 14.54
CA PRO A 220 16.08 25.47 13.49
C PRO A 220 16.07 24.86 12.06
N PRO A 221 16.06 25.70 11.01
CA PRO A 221 16.11 25.24 9.62
C PRO A 221 17.29 24.31 9.34
N LEU A 222 17.06 23.27 8.52
CA LEU A 222 18.07 22.28 8.16
C LEU A 222 19.25 22.92 7.40
N SER A 223 20.47 22.54 7.77
CA SER A 223 21.70 22.96 7.07
C SER A 223 21.67 22.56 5.58
N PRO A 224 22.09 23.44 4.66
CA PRO A 224 22.11 23.12 3.22
C PRO A 224 23.08 21.99 2.87
N ASN A 225 24.01 21.64 3.75
CA ASN A 225 24.95 20.54 3.50
C ASN A 225 24.35 19.17 3.89
N ILE A 226 23.08 19.11 4.28
CA ILE A 226 22.39 17.85 4.59
C ILE A 226 21.18 17.70 3.67
N SER A 227 21.06 16.53 3.04
CA SER A 227 19.78 16.04 2.52
C SER A 227 19.12 15.13 3.56
N PHE A 228 17.85 15.41 3.86
CA PHE A 228 17.01 14.64 4.77
C PHE A 228 15.78 14.13 4.02
N HIS A 229 15.64 12.81 3.90
CA HIS A 229 14.52 12.18 3.23
C HIS A 229 13.91 11.05 4.08
N LEU A 230 12.58 11.01 4.14
CA LEU A 230 11.80 9.99 4.85
C LEU A 230 10.82 9.35 3.87
N PHE A 231 10.79 8.03 3.82
CA PHE A 231 9.91 7.26 2.92
C PHE A 231 9.63 5.87 3.49
N LEU A 232 8.69 5.15 2.87
CA LEU A 232 8.39 3.77 3.26
C LEU A 232 9.16 2.77 2.41
N GLN A 233 9.66 1.72 3.06
CA GLN A 233 10.19 0.54 2.41
C GLN A 233 9.84 -0.69 3.26
N GLU A 234 9.29 -1.73 2.66
CA GLU A 234 8.98 -3.01 3.34
C GLU A 234 8.17 -2.83 4.64
N ALA A 235 7.18 -1.94 4.63
CA ALA A 235 6.35 -1.56 5.78
C ALA A 235 7.16 -1.00 6.98
N THR A 236 8.36 -0.51 6.73
CA THR A 236 9.20 0.24 7.66
C THR A 236 9.36 1.67 7.20
N LEU A 237 9.65 2.56 8.16
CA LEU A 237 9.98 3.94 7.85
C LEU A 237 11.50 4.06 7.69
N VAL A 238 11.94 4.57 6.54
CA VAL A 238 13.35 4.70 6.20
C VAL A 238 13.74 6.16 6.19
N LEU A 239 14.79 6.49 6.95
CA LEU A 239 15.51 7.75 6.90
C LEU A 239 16.75 7.59 6.03
N ALA A 240 16.78 8.32 4.91
CA ALA A 240 17.97 8.51 4.10
C ALA A 240 18.58 9.89 4.36
N LEU A 241 19.84 9.90 4.77
CA LEU A 241 20.64 11.09 5.03
C LEU A 241 21.83 11.13 4.08
N ARG A 242 22.11 12.32 3.55
CA ARG A 242 23.30 12.57 2.74
C ARG A 242 24.01 13.83 3.22
N ALA A 243 25.32 13.75 3.37
CA ALA A 243 26.17 14.92 3.49
C ALA A 243 26.52 15.41 2.08
N LEU A 244 26.12 16.64 1.77
CA LEU A 244 26.32 17.28 0.48
C LEU A 244 27.45 18.29 0.57
N GLU A 245 28.27 18.33 -0.46
CA GLU A 245 29.26 19.39 -0.68
C GLU A 245 29.04 19.97 -2.09
N PRO A 246 28.90 21.29 -2.25
CA PRO A 246 28.83 21.91 -3.57
C PRO A 246 30.04 21.55 -4.43
N ALA A 247 29.83 21.26 -5.71
CA ALA A 247 30.89 20.85 -6.63
C ALA A 247 31.93 21.96 -6.89
N ASP A 248 31.51 23.22 -6.73
CA ASP A 248 32.33 24.43 -6.81
C ASP A 248 33.03 24.79 -5.48
N ALA A 249 32.75 24.07 -4.39
CA ALA A 249 33.34 24.36 -3.09
C ALA A 249 34.88 24.17 -3.12
N PRO A 250 35.65 25.10 -2.53
CA PRO A 250 37.09 24.94 -2.39
C PRO A 250 37.37 23.71 -1.52
N GLN A 251 37.85 22.63 -2.14
CA GLN A 251 38.28 21.44 -1.42
C GLN A 251 39.34 21.83 -0.37
N HIS A 252 39.00 21.70 0.91
CA HIS A 252 39.89 22.11 2.00
C HIS A 252 41.24 21.41 1.84
N PHE A 253 42.33 22.18 1.81
CA PHE A 253 43.69 21.68 1.53
C PHE A 253 44.09 20.51 2.45
N GLY A 254 43.67 20.56 3.72
CA GLY A 254 43.89 19.48 4.68
C GLY A 254 43.20 18.16 4.32
N LEU A 255 42.06 18.20 3.62
CA LEU A 255 41.34 17.01 3.15
C LEU A 255 42.04 16.41 1.92
N LYS A 256 42.54 17.26 1.00
CA LYS A 256 43.40 16.82 -0.12
C LYS A 256 44.68 16.16 0.37
N LEU A 257 45.39 16.80 1.29
CA LEU A 257 46.60 16.24 1.90
C LEU A 257 46.29 14.97 2.69
N GLY A 258 45.21 14.96 3.47
CA GLY A 258 44.84 13.80 4.28
C GLY A 258 44.46 12.58 3.44
N LEU A 259 43.79 12.80 2.31
CA LEU A 259 43.51 11.74 1.33
C LEU A 259 44.77 11.28 0.59
N ALA A 260 45.64 12.20 0.17
CA ALA A 260 46.88 11.88 -0.54
C ALA A 260 47.91 11.16 0.34
N LEU A 261 47.96 11.48 1.63
CA LEU A 261 48.84 10.86 2.63
C LEU A 261 48.23 9.60 3.27
N GLY A 262 46.99 9.24 2.92
CA GLY A 262 46.29 8.08 3.49
C GLY A 262 45.88 8.23 4.96
N THR A 263 46.00 9.43 5.54
CA THR A 263 45.58 9.70 6.94
C THR A 263 44.06 9.80 7.06
N TYR A 264 43.36 10.16 5.99
CA TYR A 264 41.91 10.06 5.86
C TYR A 264 41.53 8.94 4.88
N ARG A 265 40.74 7.97 5.33
CA ARG A 265 40.09 7.01 4.44
C ARG A 265 38.87 7.66 3.81
N ARG A 266 38.73 7.55 2.48
CA ARG A 266 37.48 7.89 1.79
C ARG A 266 36.36 7.01 2.33
N LEU A 267 35.20 7.61 2.57
CA LEU A 267 33.99 6.87 2.89
C LEU A 267 33.44 6.32 1.58
N GLU A 268 33.83 5.09 1.25
CA GLU A 268 33.35 4.44 0.02
C GLU A 268 31.84 4.23 0.08
N HIS A 269 31.14 4.78 -0.92
CA HIS A 269 29.74 4.50 -1.21
C HIS A 269 29.48 4.66 -2.71
N ASP A 270 28.38 4.08 -3.17
CA ASP A 270 27.93 4.04 -4.57
C ASP A 270 27.92 5.41 -5.27
N GLU A 271 27.58 6.47 -4.54
CA GLU A 271 27.42 7.81 -5.08
C GLU A 271 28.69 8.70 -5.04
N MET A 272 29.82 8.22 -4.55
CA MET A 272 30.97 9.07 -4.17
C MET A 272 31.61 9.82 -5.35
N ASP A 273 31.70 9.19 -6.52
CA ASP A 273 32.36 9.76 -7.71
C ASP A 273 31.39 10.47 -8.66
N HIS A 274 30.12 10.56 -8.26
CA HIS A 274 29.06 11.14 -9.09
C HIS A 274 28.71 12.54 -8.60
N VAL A 275 28.50 13.44 -9.56
CA VAL A 275 27.93 14.78 -9.33
C VAL A 275 26.43 14.69 -9.55
N TYR A 276 25.66 15.17 -8.59
CA TYR A 276 24.21 15.19 -8.68
C TYR A 276 23.70 16.62 -8.74
N PRO A 277 22.78 16.94 -9.67
CA PRO A 277 22.01 18.16 -9.57
C PRO A 277 21.08 18.03 -8.36
N PHE A 278 21.28 18.87 -7.36
CA PHE A 278 20.51 18.83 -6.11
C PHE A 278 19.65 20.08 -5.95
N ARG A 279 18.37 19.86 -5.67
CA ARG A 279 17.38 20.92 -5.49
C ARG A 279 17.03 21.04 -4.01
N TYR A 280 17.39 22.17 -3.42
CA TYR A 280 16.84 22.58 -2.14
C TYR A 280 15.36 22.92 -2.34
N SER A 281 14.47 22.20 -1.65
CA SER A 281 13.05 22.50 -1.72
C SER A 281 12.80 23.89 -1.15
N ARG A 282 12.36 24.82 -2.00
CA ARG A 282 12.01 26.22 -1.65
C ARG A 282 10.58 26.36 -1.14
N LEU A 283 9.88 25.25 -0.93
CA LEU A 283 8.51 25.23 -0.47
C LEU A 283 8.50 25.46 1.05
N THR A 284 8.01 26.61 1.48
CA THR A 284 7.60 26.80 2.88
C THR A 284 6.29 26.06 3.10
N ALA A 285 6.04 25.59 4.32
CA ALA A 285 4.79 24.94 4.68
C ALA A 285 3.59 25.75 4.17
N GLY A 286 2.69 25.09 3.43
CA GLY A 286 1.56 25.72 2.74
C GLY A 286 1.69 25.88 1.22
N GLY A 287 2.75 25.36 0.58
CA GLY A 287 2.85 25.27 -0.88
C GLY A 287 3.14 26.59 -1.60
N LEU A 288 3.39 27.69 -0.87
CA LEU A 288 3.86 28.93 -1.49
C LEU A 288 5.35 28.83 -1.83
N ARG A 289 5.66 29.06 -3.12
CA ARG A 289 7.03 29.27 -3.59
C ARG A 289 7.57 30.57 -2.98
N HIS A 290 8.78 30.54 -2.42
CA HIS A 290 9.50 31.75 -2.04
C HIS A 290 9.87 32.55 -3.32
N VAL A 291 9.01 33.49 -3.70
CA VAL A 291 9.31 34.49 -4.74
C VAL A 291 10.26 35.50 -4.11
N HIS A 292 11.48 35.61 -4.64
CA HIS A 292 12.31 36.78 -4.35
C HIS A 292 11.52 38.03 -4.76
N ARG A 293 11.15 38.83 -3.77
CA ARG A 293 10.42 40.09 -3.95
C ARG A 293 11.28 41.08 -4.72
N GLY A 294 11.17 41.06 -6.03
CA GLY A 294 11.64 42.09 -6.95
C GLY A 294 10.51 42.41 -7.93
N ALA A 295 9.88 43.58 -7.74
CA ALA A 295 9.05 44.34 -8.67
C ALA A 295 7.91 43.63 -9.45
N SER A 296 6.67 43.93 -9.02
CA SER A 296 5.45 44.24 -9.80
C SER A 296 5.15 43.52 -11.13
N VAL A 297 3.99 42.85 -11.21
CA VAL A 297 2.81 43.23 -12.03
C VAL A 297 1.68 42.19 -11.79
N GLU A 298 0.45 42.68 -11.69
CA GLU A 298 -0.80 41.93 -11.46
C GLU A 298 -1.19 40.97 -12.59
N ARG A 299 -1.81 39.82 -12.27
CA ARG A 299 -3.14 39.42 -12.79
C ARG A 299 -3.74 38.17 -12.13
N ARG A 300 -5.08 38.14 -12.17
CA ARG A 300 -6.08 37.28 -11.50
C ARG A 300 -6.07 35.78 -11.88
N PRO A 301 -6.76 34.92 -11.10
CA PRO A 301 -6.71 33.46 -11.20
C PRO A 301 -7.81 32.88 -12.09
N THR A 302 -7.48 31.86 -12.88
CA THR A 302 -8.44 30.94 -13.50
C THR A 302 -7.82 29.56 -13.68
N GLY A 303 -8.52 28.52 -13.22
CA GLY A 303 -8.47 27.18 -13.79
C GLY A 303 -7.44 26.22 -13.17
N PHE A 304 -7.94 25.28 -12.37
CA PHE A 304 -7.34 23.97 -12.23
C PHE A 304 -7.32 23.28 -13.59
N HIS A 305 -6.16 22.79 -14.04
CA HIS A 305 -5.95 21.55 -14.80
C HIS A 305 -4.44 21.33 -14.98
N GLU A 306 -4.05 20.05 -15.00
CA GLU A 306 -2.69 19.51 -15.06
C GLU A 306 -1.77 20.16 -16.09
N ALA A 307 -0.51 20.44 -15.69
CA ALA A 307 0.65 20.38 -16.57
C ALA A 307 1.94 20.40 -15.75
N ASP A 308 2.51 19.21 -15.57
CA ASP A 308 3.89 18.92 -15.16
C ASP A 308 4.89 19.36 -16.25
N ASN A 309 4.80 20.61 -16.73
CA ASN A 309 5.54 21.06 -17.92
C ASN A 309 5.94 22.54 -17.87
N ASP A 310 6.51 22.99 -16.76
CA ASP A 310 7.18 24.30 -16.67
C ASP A 310 8.69 24.11 -16.42
N LEU A 311 9.32 23.40 -17.36
CA LEU A 311 10.77 23.22 -17.49
C LEU A 311 11.37 24.41 -18.25
N GLY A 312 11.54 25.54 -17.56
CA GLY A 312 12.42 26.61 -18.02
C GLY A 312 13.89 26.32 -17.68
N PRO A 313 14.86 26.59 -18.58
CA PRO A 313 16.29 26.42 -18.29
C PRO A 313 16.74 27.53 -17.32
N GLY A 314 16.94 27.15 -16.06
CA GLY A 314 17.31 28.08 -14.96
C GLY A 314 16.89 27.64 -13.56
N SER A 315 16.34 26.43 -13.40
CA SER A 315 15.96 25.86 -12.10
C SER A 315 17.18 25.78 -11.18
N GLY A 316 17.13 26.45 -10.01
CA GLY A 316 18.18 26.54 -9.00
C GLY A 316 18.56 25.24 -8.31
N ALA A 317 18.90 24.22 -9.09
CA ALA A 317 19.66 23.06 -8.68
C ALA A 317 21.14 23.47 -8.56
N VAL A 318 21.80 22.93 -7.54
CA VAL A 318 23.23 23.10 -7.30
C VAL A 318 23.88 21.74 -7.54
N ASP A 319 24.97 21.72 -8.29
CA ASP A 319 25.76 20.50 -8.47
C ASP A 319 26.46 20.18 -7.16
N VAL A 320 26.24 18.97 -6.63
CA VAL A 320 26.81 18.54 -5.35
C VAL A 320 27.48 17.17 -5.47
N TYR A 321 28.52 16.98 -4.67
CA TYR A 321 29.05 15.67 -4.32
C TYR A 321 28.38 15.15 -3.06
N VAL A 322 28.08 13.85 -3.05
CA VAL A 322 27.69 13.15 -1.84
C VAL A 322 28.96 12.65 -1.15
N ARG A 323 29.21 13.13 0.07
CA ARG A 323 30.43 12.81 0.83
C ARG A 323 30.22 11.70 1.85
N GLU A 324 28.99 11.57 2.30
CA GLU A 324 28.61 10.55 3.26
C GLU A 324 27.13 10.24 3.08
N LYS A 325 26.79 8.96 3.12
CA LYS A 325 25.41 8.46 2.98
C LYS A 325 25.10 7.56 4.17
N VAL A 326 23.96 7.79 4.79
CA VAL A 326 23.48 6.98 5.92
C VAL A 326 22.02 6.64 5.67
N ARG A 327 21.68 5.35 5.81
CA ARG A 327 20.32 4.85 5.77
C ARG A 327 19.99 4.23 7.13
N VAL A 328 18.88 4.63 7.72
CA VAL A 328 18.37 4.10 8.99
C VAL A 328 16.94 3.64 8.75
N GLU A 329 16.65 2.41 9.16
CA GLU A 329 15.31 1.83 9.06
C GLU A 329 14.74 1.72 10.47
N THR A 330 13.48 2.12 10.62
CA THR A 330 12.78 2.00 11.89
C THR A 330 11.49 1.23 11.69
N ALA A 331 11.32 0.19 12.50
CA ALA A 331 10.14 -0.64 12.48
C ALA A 331 8.97 0.12 13.12
N ASP A 332 7.86 0.19 12.41
CA ASP A 332 6.60 0.71 12.93
C ASP A 332 5.62 -0.45 13.14
N PRO A 333 5.29 -0.82 14.38
CA PRO A 333 4.40 -1.96 14.65
C PRO A 333 3.03 -1.85 13.99
N SER A 334 2.50 -0.65 13.81
CA SER A 334 1.20 -0.45 13.17
C SER A 334 1.29 -0.64 11.66
N LEU A 335 2.38 -0.20 11.01
CA LEU A 335 2.59 -0.41 9.57
C LEU A 335 2.88 -1.88 9.27
N LEU A 336 3.64 -2.55 10.13
CA LEU A 336 3.87 -4.00 10.04
C LEU A 336 2.57 -4.79 10.19
N SER A 337 1.73 -4.42 11.18
CA SER A 337 0.41 -5.02 11.37
C SER A 337 -0.50 -4.77 10.18
N LEU A 338 -0.50 -3.53 9.66
CA LEU A 338 -1.29 -3.15 8.50
C LEU A 338 -0.88 -3.95 7.26
N TYR A 339 0.41 -4.07 6.98
CA TYR A 339 0.93 -4.87 5.85
C TYR A 339 0.51 -6.35 5.96
N ALA A 340 0.68 -6.95 7.14
CA ALA A 340 0.26 -8.33 7.37
C ALA A 340 -1.25 -8.53 7.16
N LYS A 341 -2.08 -7.60 7.65
CA LYS A 341 -3.53 -7.61 7.45
C LYS A 341 -3.90 -7.49 5.98
N LEU A 342 -3.27 -6.58 5.23
CA LEU A 342 -3.56 -6.43 3.80
C LEU A 342 -3.21 -7.68 3.00
N LEU A 343 -2.11 -8.36 3.31
CA LEU A 343 -1.77 -9.63 2.68
C LEU A 343 -2.82 -10.72 2.97
N ALA A 344 -3.28 -10.82 4.22
CA ALA A 344 -4.33 -11.76 4.59
C ALA A 344 -5.65 -11.47 3.87
N LEU A 345 -6.08 -10.21 3.85
CA LEU A 345 -7.29 -9.78 3.14
C LEU A 345 -7.18 -10.01 1.62
N GLY A 346 -5.99 -9.77 1.05
CA GLY A 346 -5.71 -10.06 -0.36
C GLY A 346 -5.88 -11.54 -0.70
N ASN A 347 -5.41 -12.44 0.16
CA ASN A 347 -5.58 -13.88 -0.01
C ASN A 347 -7.06 -14.31 0.08
N THR A 348 -7.79 -13.79 1.07
CA THR A 348 -9.23 -14.05 1.23
C THR A 348 -10.01 -13.58 0.00
N LEU A 349 -9.69 -12.38 -0.50
CA LEU A 349 -10.30 -11.82 -1.70
C LEU A 349 -9.98 -12.66 -2.94
N ALA A 350 -8.74 -13.10 -3.12
CA ALA A 350 -8.34 -13.95 -4.23
C ALA A 350 -9.13 -15.27 -4.23
N GLN A 351 -9.33 -15.87 -3.06
CA GLN A 351 -10.14 -17.08 -2.94
C GLN A 351 -11.61 -16.83 -3.31
N ALA A 352 -12.21 -15.76 -2.82
CA ALA A 352 -13.60 -15.42 -3.15
C ALA A 352 -13.79 -15.17 -4.65
N ARG A 353 -12.83 -14.48 -5.29
CA ARG A 353 -12.83 -14.27 -6.74
C ARG A 353 -12.79 -15.58 -7.51
N ARG A 354 -11.90 -16.51 -7.15
CA ARG A 354 -11.79 -17.83 -7.81
C ARG A 354 -13.07 -18.65 -7.67
N ASN A 355 -13.66 -18.67 -6.48
CA ASN A 355 -14.90 -19.39 -6.22
C ASN A 355 -16.04 -18.85 -7.10
N LEU A 356 -16.20 -17.53 -7.16
CA LEU A 356 -17.23 -16.89 -7.98
C LEU A 356 -17.02 -17.14 -9.48
N ALA A 357 -15.78 -16.98 -9.97
CA ALA A 357 -15.44 -17.19 -11.37
C ALA A 357 -15.69 -18.64 -11.82
N ALA A 358 -15.34 -19.62 -10.98
CA ALA A 358 -15.58 -21.03 -11.28
C ALA A 358 -17.07 -21.35 -11.51
N VAL A 359 -17.97 -20.76 -10.72
CA VAL A 359 -19.42 -20.95 -10.89
C VAL A 359 -20.00 -20.13 -12.04
N MET A 360 -19.39 -18.98 -12.35
CA MET A 360 -19.75 -18.19 -13.54
C MET A 360 -19.21 -18.79 -14.84
N GLY A 361 -18.31 -19.77 -14.77
CA GLY A 361 -17.64 -20.36 -15.94
C GLY A 361 -16.63 -19.40 -16.59
N GLU A 362 -16.09 -18.48 -15.81
CA GLU A 362 -15.07 -17.52 -16.23
C GLU A 362 -13.69 -18.02 -15.78
N GLU A 363 -12.70 -17.98 -16.68
CA GLU A 363 -11.31 -18.16 -16.30
C GLU A 363 -10.78 -16.81 -15.78
N LEU A 364 -10.12 -16.83 -14.62
CA LEU A 364 -9.42 -15.64 -14.12
C LEU A 364 -8.00 -15.65 -14.67
N ASP A 365 -7.63 -14.62 -15.42
CA ASP A 365 -6.22 -14.31 -15.67
C ASP A 365 -5.60 -13.89 -14.33
N ASP A 366 -4.59 -14.65 -13.87
CA ASP A 366 -3.87 -14.45 -12.61
C ASP A 366 -2.97 -13.19 -12.63
#